data_AF-A0A935ZLG2-F1
#
_entry.id   AF-A0A935ZLG2-F1
#
_cell.length_a   1.000
_cell.length_b   1.000
_cell.length_c   1.000
_cell.angle_alpha   90.00
_cell.angle_beta   90.00
_cell.angle_gamma   90.00
#
_symmetry.space_group_name_H-M   'P 1'
#
loop_
_entity.id
_entity.type
_entity.pdbx_description
1 polymer ?
#
loop_
_entity_poly.entity_id
_entity_poly.type
_entity_poly.pdbx_seq_one_letter_code
_entity_poly.pdbx_strand_id
1 'polypeptide(L)'
;MLASTMPSSVLAAAPTADDAIAPAADEDPIAAAQALHNQALARFDVADYGGAIARWEAANDRLPDDPSTASIRRIIINNLAVALAKAYAIERDVRLLRRSRQLALDYERSIDALYPEAEAAAAEHARIAAFIADLDRQLEAAEPAPRPAAADEPARDDVPVAVERRAEPPQPRPRARKGWIAGGGVALGIGVAGIAMLAAGASLGAAANDVSAVREDKAARGRQFDRGRRANDLAIAGAVIAPLALATGIALVVVGVRGRARTKGHVAWSPWASDRGAGVVVGAGF
;
A
#
# COMPACT_ATOMS: atom_id res chain seq x y z
N MET A 1 57.98 19.49 36.42
CA MET A 1 58.08 19.46 34.94
C MET A 1 56.99 18.53 34.43
N LEU A 2 55.84 19.08 34.04
CA LEU A 2 54.72 18.32 33.45
C LEU A 2 54.52 18.86 32.04
N ALA A 3 54.88 18.04 31.05
CA ALA A 3 54.72 18.37 29.64
C ALA A 3 53.25 18.18 29.23
N SER A 4 52.61 19.27 28.85
CA SER A 4 51.23 19.31 28.37
C SER A 4 51.22 19.00 26.87
N THR A 5 50.73 17.82 26.50
CA THR A 5 50.60 17.36 25.12
C THR A 5 49.29 17.89 24.54
N MET A 6 49.36 18.89 23.66
CA MET A 6 48.20 19.43 22.94
C MET A 6 47.81 18.48 21.79
N PRO A 7 46.52 18.12 21.62
CA PRO A 7 46.08 17.32 20.47
C PRO A 7 46.07 18.17 19.19
N SER A 8 46.74 17.68 18.16
CA SER A 8 46.74 18.25 16.82
C SER A 8 45.36 18.15 16.18
N SER A 9 44.72 19.29 15.96
CA SER A 9 43.51 19.39 15.15
C SER A 9 43.85 19.19 13.68
N VAL A 10 43.51 18.03 13.13
CA VAL A 10 43.51 17.78 11.70
C VAL A 10 42.29 18.47 11.10
N LEU A 11 42.49 19.56 10.36
CA LEU A 11 41.46 20.12 9.47
C LEU A 11 41.19 19.09 8.36
N ALA A 12 40.05 18.40 8.45
CA ALA A 12 39.53 17.63 7.34
C ALA A 12 39.07 18.60 6.25
N ALA A 13 39.79 18.61 5.12
CA ALA A 13 39.35 19.28 3.91
C ALA A 13 37.99 18.70 3.50
N ALA A 14 36.95 19.53 3.50
CA ALA A 14 35.64 19.14 3.00
C ALA A 14 35.78 18.78 1.51
N PRO A 15 35.27 17.62 1.06
CA PRO A 15 35.20 17.33 -0.36
C PRO A 15 34.32 18.41 -1.01
N THR A 16 34.90 19.19 -1.92
CA THR A 16 34.16 20.09 -2.80
C THR A 16 33.27 19.23 -3.69
N ALA A 17 31.98 19.19 -3.35
CA ALA A 17 30.92 18.52 -4.10
C ALA A 17 30.60 19.29 -5.38
N ASP A 18 31.57 19.39 -6.28
CA ASP A 18 31.42 19.99 -7.61
C ASP A 18 31.91 19.03 -8.71
N ASP A 19 31.78 17.73 -8.46
CA ASP A 19 31.65 16.74 -9.53
C ASP A 19 30.22 16.86 -10.07
N ALA A 20 30.03 17.85 -10.94
CA ALA A 20 28.89 17.91 -11.83
C ALA A 20 28.88 16.63 -12.67
N ILE A 21 28.12 15.63 -12.21
CA ILE A 21 27.79 14.42 -12.96
C ILE A 21 27.18 14.90 -14.27
N ALA A 22 27.94 14.80 -15.35
CA ALA A 22 27.42 15.03 -16.69
C ALA A 22 26.15 14.18 -16.87
N PRO A 23 25.05 14.74 -17.40
CA PRO A 23 23.80 14.02 -17.54
C PRO A 23 24.06 12.76 -18.36
N ALA A 24 23.78 11.58 -17.78
CA ALA A 24 23.86 10.30 -18.47
C ALA A 24 22.93 10.36 -19.68
N ALA A 25 23.51 10.57 -20.86
CA ALA A 25 22.80 11.14 -22.01
C ALA A 25 21.91 10.15 -22.78
N ASP A 26 21.86 8.86 -22.44
CA ASP A 26 21.19 7.85 -23.29
C ASP A 26 20.44 6.76 -22.49
N GLU A 27 19.89 7.06 -21.31
CA GLU A 27 19.03 6.08 -20.64
C GLU A 27 17.64 6.08 -21.28
N ASP A 28 17.24 4.95 -21.87
CA ASP A 28 15.89 4.75 -22.43
C ASP A 28 14.83 5.07 -21.35
N PRO A 29 13.97 6.09 -21.57
CA PRO A 29 12.99 6.52 -20.57
C PRO A 29 12.02 5.39 -20.18
N ILE A 30 11.72 4.46 -21.09
CA ILE A 30 10.84 3.32 -20.81
C ILE A 30 11.55 2.35 -19.86
N ALA A 31 12.81 2.01 -20.13
CA ALA A 31 13.61 1.15 -19.26
C ALA A 31 13.79 1.77 -17.85
N ALA A 32 14.04 3.08 -17.78
CA ALA A 32 14.14 3.80 -16.51
C ALA A 32 12.82 3.77 -15.72
N ALA A 33 11.69 4.00 -16.39
CA ALA A 33 10.36 3.92 -15.77
C ALA A 33 10.04 2.50 -15.27
N GLN A 34 10.40 1.46 -16.03
CA GLN A 34 10.25 0.06 -15.62
C GLN A 34 11.09 -0.28 -14.40
N ALA A 35 12.35 0.19 -14.34
CA ALA A 35 13.20 -0.01 -13.17
C ALA A 35 12.61 0.64 -11.92
N LEU A 36 12.07 1.87 -12.04
CA LEU A 36 11.38 2.56 -10.96
C LEU A 36 10.09 1.85 -10.54
N HIS A 37 9.32 1.34 -11.49
CA HIS A 37 8.12 0.53 -11.22
C HIS A 37 8.45 -0.72 -10.40
N ASN A 38 9.51 -1.45 -10.76
CA ASN A 38 9.94 -2.64 -10.03
C ASN A 38 10.42 -2.30 -8.60
N GLN A 39 11.12 -1.18 -8.44
CA GLN A 39 11.50 -0.68 -7.11
C GLN A 39 10.28 -0.29 -6.27
N ALA A 40 9.25 0.31 -6.89
CA ALA A 40 8.01 0.65 -6.22
C ALA A 40 7.26 -0.61 -5.76
N LEU A 41 7.20 -1.66 -6.58
CA LEU A 41 6.63 -2.97 -6.19
C LEU A 41 7.34 -3.55 -4.97
N ALA A 42 8.68 -3.58 -4.97
CA ALA A 42 9.45 -4.09 -3.84
C ALA A 42 9.19 -3.30 -2.54
N ARG A 43 8.98 -1.98 -2.63
CA ARG A 43 8.62 -1.11 -1.49
C ARG A 43 7.19 -1.39 -1.02
N PHE A 44 6.26 -1.53 -1.96
CA PHE A 44 4.87 -1.85 -1.68
C PHE A 44 4.74 -3.19 -0.93
N ASP A 45 5.51 -4.20 -1.33
CA ASP A 45 5.51 -5.54 -0.73
C ASP A 45 5.96 -5.55 0.74
N VAL A 46 6.88 -4.65 1.12
CA VAL A 46 7.31 -4.46 2.52
C VAL A 46 6.47 -3.42 3.27
N ALA A 47 5.31 -3.04 2.73
CA ALA A 47 4.38 -2.04 3.26
C ALA A 47 4.98 -0.63 3.44
N ASP A 48 6.06 -0.31 2.71
CA ASP A 48 6.59 1.05 2.57
C ASP A 48 5.81 1.79 1.48
N TYR A 49 4.55 2.13 1.77
CA TYR A 49 3.64 2.73 0.79
C TYR A 49 4.10 4.12 0.36
N GLY A 50 4.65 4.94 1.27
CA GLY A 50 5.23 6.24 0.93
C GLY A 50 6.40 6.12 -0.05
N GLY A 51 7.31 5.17 0.19
CA GLY A 51 8.39 4.86 -0.74
C GLY A 51 7.90 4.34 -2.09
N ALA A 52 6.86 3.50 -2.11
CA ALA A 52 6.24 3.01 -3.35
C ALA A 52 5.59 4.15 -4.17
N ILE A 53 4.83 5.03 -3.51
CA ILE A 53 4.19 6.20 -4.12
C ILE A 53 5.23 7.07 -4.83
N ALA A 54 6.29 7.45 -4.12
CA ALA A 54 7.35 8.31 -4.68
C ALA A 54 8.02 7.68 -5.91
N ARG A 55 8.21 6.35 -5.92
CA ARG A 55 8.82 5.63 -7.03
C ARG A 55 7.89 5.48 -8.23
N TRP A 56 6.58 5.26 -8.02
CA TRP A 56 5.61 5.25 -9.11
C TRP A 56 5.35 6.62 -9.70
N GLU A 57 5.36 7.69 -8.89
CA GLU A 57 5.34 9.08 -9.39
C GLU A 57 6.54 9.34 -10.29
N ALA A 58 7.75 9.04 -9.81
CA ALA A 58 8.97 9.18 -10.61
C ALA A 58 8.92 8.33 -11.89
N ALA A 59 8.36 7.11 -11.84
CA ALA A 59 8.19 6.27 -13.02
C ALA A 59 7.24 6.90 -14.03
N ASN A 60 6.11 7.44 -13.58
CA ASN A 60 5.13 8.11 -14.42
C ASN A 60 5.72 9.35 -15.10
N ASP A 61 6.53 10.12 -14.37
CA ASP A 61 7.14 11.35 -14.89
C ASP A 61 8.25 11.07 -15.91
N ARG A 62 8.82 9.86 -15.92
CA ARG A 62 9.81 9.43 -16.91
C ARG A 62 9.21 8.99 -18.23
N LEU A 63 7.95 8.56 -18.24
CA LEU A 63 7.31 8.11 -19.48
C LEU A 63 7.05 9.30 -20.41
N PRO A 64 7.44 9.23 -21.69
CA PRO A 64 7.07 10.23 -22.68
C PRO A 64 5.54 10.35 -22.82
N ASP A 65 5.04 11.52 -23.22
CA ASP A 65 3.60 11.72 -23.43
C ASP A 65 3.20 11.37 -24.87
N ASP A 66 3.20 10.06 -25.16
CA ASP A 66 2.87 9.53 -26.47
C ASP A 66 2.02 8.23 -26.38
N PRO A 67 1.30 7.85 -27.44
CA PRO A 67 0.41 6.70 -27.41
C PRO A 67 1.08 5.36 -27.08
N SER A 68 2.38 5.18 -27.37
CA SER A 68 3.08 3.91 -27.13
C SER A 68 3.28 3.59 -25.66
N THR A 69 3.32 4.61 -24.80
CA THR A 69 3.51 4.45 -23.35
C THR A 69 2.23 4.63 -22.54
N ALA A 70 1.12 4.98 -23.20
CA ALA A 70 -0.17 5.20 -22.57
C ALA A 70 -0.60 4.01 -21.70
N SER A 71 -0.45 2.78 -22.18
CA SER A 71 -0.81 1.57 -21.42
C SER A 71 0.00 1.41 -20.14
N ILE A 72 1.32 1.58 -20.23
CA ILE A 72 2.24 1.54 -19.09
C ILE A 72 1.86 2.61 -18.06
N ARG A 73 1.58 3.83 -18.53
CA ARG A 73 1.15 4.95 -17.69
C ARG A 73 -0.12 4.62 -16.91
N ARG A 74 -1.13 4.01 -17.56
CA ARG A 74 -2.38 3.63 -16.89
C ARG A 74 -2.18 2.56 -15.83
N ILE A 75 -1.32 1.57 -16.08
CA ILE A 75 -0.95 0.55 -15.07
C ILE A 75 -0.31 1.23 -13.84
N ILE A 76 0.60 2.17 -14.04
CA ILE A 76 1.23 2.92 -12.94
C ILE A 76 0.19 3.73 -12.16
N ILE A 77 -0.74 4.41 -12.84
CA ILE A 77 -1.82 5.19 -12.21
C ILE A 77 -2.71 4.32 -11.32
N ASN A 78 -3.12 3.13 -11.79
CA ASN A 78 -3.90 2.19 -10.99
C ASN A 78 -3.12 1.74 -9.73
N ASN A 79 -1.84 1.41 -9.86
CA ASN A 79 -1.00 1.04 -8.73
C ASN A 79 -0.83 2.19 -7.72
N LEU A 80 -0.63 3.42 -8.22
CA LEU A 80 -0.53 4.61 -7.40
C LEU A 80 -1.81 4.85 -6.59
N ALA A 81 -2.98 4.68 -7.21
CA ALA A 81 -4.28 4.75 -6.52
C ALA A 81 -4.34 3.74 -5.36
N VAL A 82 -3.98 2.47 -5.63
CA VAL A 82 -3.98 1.42 -4.60
C VAL A 82 -3.02 1.75 -3.44
N ALA A 83 -1.80 2.22 -3.71
CA ALA A 83 -0.88 2.60 -2.63
C ALA A 83 -1.36 3.80 -1.81
N LEU A 84 -1.97 4.80 -2.44
CA LEU A 84 -2.54 5.94 -1.70
C LEU A 84 -3.64 5.49 -0.74
N ALA A 85 -4.53 4.59 -1.17
CA ALA A 85 -5.54 4.00 -0.30
C ALA A 85 -4.92 3.21 0.87
N LYS A 86 -3.84 2.47 0.61
CA LYS A 86 -3.11 1.73 1.67
C LYS A 86 -2.36 2.64 2.63
N ALA A 87 -1.75 3.71 2.14
CA ALA A 87 -1.09 4.73 2.96
C ALA A 87 -2.10 5.43 3.88
N TYR A 88 -3.30 5.77 3.38
CA TYR A 88 -4.39 6.30 4.22
C TYR A 88 -4.74 5.38 5.40
N ALA A 89 -4.73 4.06 5.21
CA ALA A 89 -5.04 3.11 6.29
C ALA A 89 -4.08 3.22 7.49
N ILE A 90 -2.85 3.68 7.25
CA ILE A 90 -1.79 3.89 8.25
C ILE A 90 -1.83 5.34 8.75
N GLU A 91 -1.72 6.32 7.85
CA GLU A 91 -1.50 7.73 8.16
C GLU A 91 -2.77 8.49 8.54
N ARG A 92 -3.94 8.00 8.08
CA ARG A 92 -5.25 8.63 8.28
C ARG A 92 -5.37 10.04 7.70
N ASP A 93 -4.57 10.38 6.69
CA ASP A 93 -4.74 11.61 5.92
C ASP A 93 -5.79 11.45 4.81
N VAL A 94 -6.94 12.10 4.97
CA VAL A 94 -8.05 12.11 4.01
C VAL A 94 -7.64 12.60 2.61
N ARG A 95 -6.58 13.43 2.51
CA ARG A 95 -6.06 13.89 1.22
C ARG A 95 -5.57 12.72 0.35
N LEU A 96 -4.96 11.71 0.95
CA LEU A 96 -4.52 10.50 0.25
C LEU A 96 -5.70 9.74 -0.35
N LEU A 97 -6.79 9.63 0.42
CA LEU A 97 -8.00 8.93 -0.01
C LEU A 97 -8.70 9.65 -1.17
N ARG A 98 -8.80 10.99 -1.11
CA ARG A 98 -9.33 11.79 -2.23
C ARG A 98 -8.48 11.63 -3.50
N ARG A 99 -7.14 11.65 -3.35
CA ARG A 99 -6.22 11.45 -4.48
C ARG A 99 -6.33 10.04 -5.07
N SER A 100 -6.42 9.01 -4.23
CA SER A 100 -6.68 7.63 -4.64
C SER A 100 -7.94 7.53 -5.49
N ARG A 101 -9.04 8.15 -5.03
CA ARG A 101 -10.32 8.14 -5.74
C ARG A 101 -10.20 8.79 -7.12
N GLN A 102 -9.56 9.95 -7.19
CA GLN A 102 -9.36 10.64 -8.47
C GLN A 102 -8.59 9.78 -9.46
N LEU A 103 -7.47 9.16 -9.04
CA LEU A 103 -6.68 8.30 -9.90
C LEU A 103 -7.43 7.03 -10.34
N ALA A 104 -8.28 6.47 -9.47
CA ALA A 104 -9.13 5.33 -9.82
C ALA A 104 -10.18 5.70 -10.89
N LEU A 105 -10.80 6.88 -10.80
CA LEU A 105 -11.70 7.41 -11.83
C LEU A 105 -10.97 7.69 -13.15
N ASP A 106 -9.73 8.17 -13.08
CA ASP A 106 -8.90 8.39 -14.27
C ASP A 106 -8.53 7.07 -14.95
N TYR A 107 -8.27 6.03 -14.16
CA TYR A 107 -8.01 4.68 -14.67
C TYR A 107 -9.26 4.03 -15.26
N GLU A 108 -10.42 4.15 -14.60
CA GLU A 108 -11.71 3.64 -15.09
C GLU A 108 -11.99 4.11 -16.52
N ARG A 109 -11.83 5.42 -16.77
CA ARG A 109 -12.02 6.04 -18.10
C ARG A 109 -11.07 5.50 -19.17
N SER A 110 -10.02 4.80 -18.80
CA SER A 110 -9.04 4.20 -19.72
C SER A 110 -9.24 2.71 -19.99
N ILE A 111 -10.12 2.04 -19.25
CA ILE A 111 -10.28 0.57 -19.32
C ILE A 111 -10.60 0.10 -20.74
N ASP A 112 -11.54 0.75 -21.43
CA ASP A 112 -11.95 0.33 -22.78
C ASP A 112 -10.81 0.43 -23.81
N ALA A 113 -9.85 1.32 -23.59
CA ALA A 113 -8.67 1.46 -24.44
C ALA A 113 -7.59 0.41 -24.11
N LEU A 114 -7.54 -0.08 -22.87
CA LEU A 114 -6.55 -1.06 -22.41
C LEU A 114 -7.01 -2.51 -22.67
N TYR A 115 -8.32 -2.75 -22.64
CA TYR A 115 -8.92 -4.07 -22.77
C TYR A 115 -9.92 -4.05 -23.94
N PRO A 116 -9.48 -4.32 -25.18
CA PRO A 116 -10.36 -4.30 -26.34
C PRO A 116 -11.44 -5.39 -26.31
N GLU A 117 -11.24 -6.45 -25.53
CA GLU A 117 -12.17 -7.53 -25.32
C GLU A 117 -13.27 -7.12 -24.31
N ALA A 118 -14.50 -7.04 -24.79
CA ALA A 118 -15.64 -6.54 -24.02
C ALA A 118 -15.84 -7.24 -22.65
N GLU A 119 -15.61 -8.56 -22.58
CA GLU A 119 -15.73 -9.31 -21.31
C GLU A 119 -14.63 -8.93 -20.31
N ALA A 120 -13.39 -8.72 -20.78
CA ALA A 120 -12.27 -8.32 -19.94
C ALA A 120 -12.45 -6.87 -19.44
N ALA A 121 -12.87 -5.96 -20.33
CA ALA A 121 -13.20 -4.59 -19.97
C ALA A 121 -14.32 -4.53 -18.93
N ALA A 122 -15.40 -5.29 -19.13
CA ALA A 122 -16.53 -5.34 -18.19
C ALA A 122 -16.10 -5.86 -16.80
N ALA A 123 -15.27 -6.90 -16.74
CA ALA A 123 -14.73 -7.41 -15.49
C ALA A 123 -13.86 -6.36 -14.76
N GLU A 124 -13.03 -5.65 -15.51
CA GLU A 124 -12.17 -4.62 -14.94
C GLU A 124 -12.96 -3.38 -14.48
N HIS A 125 -13.95 -2.94 -15.24
CA HIS A 125 -14.90 -1.89 -14.84
C HIS A 125 -15.58 -2.26 -13.53
N ALA A 126 -16.11 -3.47 -13.41
CA ALA A 126 -16.74 -3.94 -12.18
C ALA A 126 -15.78 -3.92 -10.98
N ARG A 127 -14.52 -4.33 -11.19
CA ARG A 127 -13.47 -4.30 -10.16
C ARG A 127 -13.17 -2.88 -9.70
N ILE A 128 -12.97 -1.95 -10.63
CA ILE A 128 -12.63 -0.56 -10.33
C ILE A 128 -13.82 0.20 -9.73
N ALA A 129 -15.04 -0.03 -10.21
CA ALA A 129 -16.25 0.54 -9.63
C ALA A 129 -16.43 0.12 -8.16
N ALA A 130 -16.20 -1.16 -7.84
CA ALA A 130 -16.24 -1.65 -6.47
C ALA A 130 -15.15 -1.00 -5.58
N PHE A 131 -13.96 -0.78 -6.14
CA PHE A 131 -12.89 -0.07 -5.44
C PHE A 131 -13.25 1.39 -5.17
N ILE A 132 -13.78 2.12 -6.16
CA ILE A 132 -14.24 3.51 -6.00
C ILE A 132 -15.35 3.60 -4.95
N ALA A 133 -16.34 2.71 -4.98
CA ALA A 133 -17.41 2.67 -3.99
C ALA A 133 -16.91 2.39 -2.55
N ASP A 134 -15.80 1.65 -2.40
CA ASP A 134 -15.15 1.50 -1.10
C ASP A 134 -14.43 2.78 -0.65
N LEU A 135 -13.72 3.46 -1.57
CA LEU A 135 -13.10 4.75 -1.29
C LEU A 135 -14.14 5.81 -0.88
N ASP A 136 -15.30 5.84 -1.55
CA ASP A 136 -16.41 6.75 -1.23
C ASP A 136 -16.95 6.51 0.19
N ARG A 137 -17.21 5.25 0.56
CA ARG A 137 -17.61 4.91 1.94
C ARG A 137 -16.56 5.31 2.96
N GLN A 138 -15.27 5.14 2.64
CA GLN A 138 -14.18 5.56 3.52
C GLN A 138 -14.09 7.09 3.65
N LEU A 139 -14.36 7.84 2.57
CA LEU A 139 -14.36 9.31 2.58
C LEU A 139 -15.52 9.84 3.42
N GLU A 140 -16.73 9.32 3.22
CA GLU A 140 -17.91 9.66 4.02
C GLU A 140 -17.68 9.41 5.51
N ALA A 141 -16.99 8.31 5.86
CA ALA A 141 -16.67 7.99 7.25
C ALA A 141 -15.55 8.87 7.84
N ALA A 142 -14.66 9.43 7.00
CA ALA A 142 -13.50 10.20 7.44
C ALA A 142 -13.76 11.70 7.50
N GLU A 143 -14.69 12.21 6.70
CA GLU A 143 -15.10 13.61 6.74
C GLU A 143 -15.99 13.83 7.98
N PRO A 144 -15.54 14.63 8.97
CA PRO A 144 -16.41 14.95 10.09
C PRO A 144 -17.66 15.62 9.54
N ALA A 145 -18.84 15.17 9.99
CA ALA A 145 -20.10 15.81 9.67
C ALA A 145 -19.93 17.33 9.77
N PRO A 146 -20.35 18.11 8.74
CA PRO A 146 -20.16 19.55 8.71
C PRO A 146 -20.47 20.09 10.08
N ARG A 147 -19.44 20.57 10.79
CA ARG A 147 -19.63 21.07 12.16
C ARG A 147 -20.70 22.14 11.98
N PRO A 148 -21.90 22.00 12.59
CA PRO A 148 -23.01 22.89 12.31
C PRO A 148 -22.45 24.29 12.38
N ALA A 149 -22.52 25.00 11.24
CA ALA A 149 -21.92 26.32 11.07
C ALA A 149 -22.25 27.06 12.34
N ALA A 150 -21.23 27.35 13.16
CA ALA A 150 -21.42 27.82 14.52
C ALA A 150 -22.36 29.00 14.38
N ALA A 151 -23.62 28.81 14.78
CA ALA A 151 -24.69 29.74 14.49
C ALA A 151 -24.19 31.06 15.05
N ASP A 152 -23.94 32.04 14.14
CA ASP A 152 -23.15 33.23 14.37
C ASP A 152 -23.19 33.60 15.85
N GLU A 153 -22.17 33.18 16.61
CA GLU A 153 -22.10 33.58 18.01
C GLU A 153 -22.04 35.11 17.93
N PRO A 154 -23.07 35.83 18.42
CA PRO A 154 -23.11 37.27 18.28
C PRO A 154 -21.82 37.79 18.86
N ALA A 155 -21.10 38.60 18.07
CA ALA A 155 -19.79 39.15 18.40
C ALA A 155 -19.71 39.46 19.90
N ARG A 156 -19.03 38.60 20.66
CA ARG A 156 -18.78 38.87 22.06
C ARG A 156 -17.73 39.96 22.09
N ASP A 157 -18.13 41.16 22.52
CA ASP A 157 -17.21 42.23 22.87
C ASP A 157 -16.09 41.67 23.74
N ASP A 158 -14.86 41.94 23.32
CA ASP A 158 -13.61 41.45 23.90
C ASP A 158 -13.48 41.84 25.39
N VAL A 159 -13.93 40.96 26.29
CA VAL A 159 -13.52 41.02 27.70
C VAL A 159 -12.24 40.20 27.84
N PRO A 160 -11.15 40.73 28.41
CA PRO A 160 -9.91 39.97 28.61
C PRO A 160 -10.18 38.82 29.59
N VAL A 161 -10.34 37.61 29.05
CA VAL A 161 -10.57 36.41 29.86
C VAL A 161 -9.22 35.92 30.40
N ALA A 162 -9.08 35.94 31.73
CA ALA A 162 -7.97 35.32 32.44
C ALA A 162 -7.87 33.84 32.06
N VAL A 163 -6.69 33.41 31.63
CA VAL A 163 -6.41 32.04 31.18
C VAL A 163 -6.44 31.10 32.39
N GLU A 164 -7.61 30.57 32.72
CA GLU A 164 -7.71 29.42 33.62
C GLU A 164 -7.18 28.18 32.91
N ARG A 165 -6.13 27.61 33.51
CA ARG A 165 -5.43 26.40 33.05
C ARG A 165 -6.40 25.21 33.06
N ARG A 166 -7.06 24.96 31.93
CA ARG A 166 -8.00 23.86 31.76
C ARG A 166 -7.25 22.53 31.92
N ALA A 167 -7.67 21.73 32.90
CA ALA A 167 -7.12 20.40 33.14
C ALA A 167 -7.31 19.53 31.88
N GLU A 168 -6.22 18.89 31.45
CA GLU A 168 -6.18 18.05 30.25
C GLU A 168 -7.10 16.83 30.44
N PRO A 169 -8.06 16.60 29.53
CA PRO A 169 -8.97 15.47 29.65
C PRO A 169 -8.23 14.14 29.53
N PRO A 170 -8.64 13.09 30.28
CA PRO A 170 -7.96 11.80 30.28
C PRO A 170 -7.98 11.16 28.88
N GLN A 171 -6.80 10.73 28.41
CA GLN A 171 -6.66 10.14 27.08
C GLN A 171 -7.48 8.83 26.97
N PRO A 172 -8.23 8.63 25.86
CA PRO A 172 -9.04 7.44 25.66
C PRO A 172 -8.15 6.19 25.52
N ARG A 173 -8.51 5.14 26.28
CA ARG A 173 -7.80 3.84 26.22
C ARG A 173 -7.98 3.18 24.85
N PRO A 174 -6.91 2.68 24.21
CA PRO A 174 -7.03 2.01 22.92
C PRO A 174 -7.84 0.71 23.03
N ARG A 175 -8.91 0.58 22.25
CA ARG A 175 -9.76 -0.62 22.19
C ARG A 175 -8.99 -1.82 21.62
N ALA A 176 -9.16 -2.98 22.24
CA ALA A 176 -8.48 -4.23 21.90
C ALA A 176 -8.83 -4.71 20.48
N ARG A 177 -7.81 -4.78 19.61
CA ARG A 177 -7.93 -5.11 18.18
C ARG A 177 -7.90 -6.64 17.94
N LYS A 178 -8.97 -7.37 18.26
CA LYS A 178 -9.03 -8.85 18.08
C LYS A 178 -9.15 -9.33 16.62
N GLY A 179 -9.44 -8.46 15.63
CA GLY A 179 -9.76 -8.88 14.25
C GLY A 179 -8.58 -9.18 13.30
N TRP A 180 -7.35 -8.79 13.63
CA TRP A 180 -6.25 -8.77 12.65
C TRP A 180 -5.67 -10.16 12.33
N ILE A 181 -5.70 -11.10 13.28
CA ILE A 181 -5.17 -12.46 13.11
C ILE A 181 -6.08 -13.29 12.20
N ALA A 182 -7.41 -13.15 12.36
CA ALA A 182 -8.39 -13.83 11.52
C ALA A 182 -8.29 -13.37 10.06
N GLY A 183 -8.11 -12.06 9.82
CA GLY A 183 -7.89 -11.51 8.49
C GLY A 183 -6.60 -12.01 7.82
N GLY A 184 -5.51 -12.16 8.58
CA GLY A 184 -4.23 -12.67 8.07
C GLY A 184 -4.31 -14.12 7.58
N GLY A 185 -5.07 -14.97 8.28
CA GLY A 185 -5.25 -16.38 7.88
C GLY A 185 -6.00 -16.54 6.54
N VAL A 186 -7.05 -15.74 6.31
CA VAL A 186 -7.81 -15.78 5.05
C VAL A 186 -6.95 -15.32 3.87
N ALA A 187 -6.20 -14.22 4.02
CA ALA A 187 -5.31 -13.72 2.96
C ALA A 187 -4.20 -14.71 2.60
N LEU A 188 -3.58 -15.36 3.59
CA LEU A 188 -2.62 -16.45 3.35
C LEU A 188 -3.26 -17.63 2.61
N GLY A 189 -4.48 -18.02 2.98
CA GLY A 189 -5.23 -19.08 2.28
C GLY A 189 -5.46 -18.77 0.81
N ILE A 190 -5.83 -17.52 0.48
CA ILE A 190 -6.00 -17.05 -0.90
C ILE A 190 -4.66 -17.05 -1.65
N GLY A 191 -3.57 -16.63 -1.00
CA GLY A 191 -2.23 -16.65 -1.61
C GLY A 191 -1.76 -18.06 -1.98
N VAL A 192 -1.94 -19.04 -1.08
CA VAL A 192 -1.60 -20.45 -1.34
C VAL A 192 -2.48 -21.03 -2.46
N ALA A 193 -3.78 -20.72 -2.48
CA ALA A 193 -4.67 -21.11 -3.58
C ALA A 193 -4.22 -20.52 -4.93
N GLY A 194 -3.74 -19.28 -4.94
CA GLY A 194 -3.15 -18.64 -6.12
C GLY A 194 -1.90 -19.35 -6.65
N ILE A 195 -1.00 -19.80 -5.77
CA ILE A 195 0.17 -20.61 -6.16
C ILE A 195 -0.28 -21.93 -6.79
N ALA A 196 -1.27 -22.61 -6.21
CA ALA A 196 -1.80 -23.85 -6.76
C ALA A 196 -2.42 -23.65 -8.16
N MET A 197 -3.12 -22.53 -8.37
CA MET A 197 -3.64 -22.14 -9.69
C MET A 197 -2.53 -21.87 -10.69
N LEU A 198 -1.44 -21.21 -10.30
CA LEU A 198 -0.28 -21.00 -11.16
C LEU A 198 0.37 -22.32 -11.59
N ALA A 199 0.59 -23.24 -10.63
CA ALA A 199 1.16 -24.56 -10.93
C ALA A 199 0.25 -25.39 -11.85
N ALA A 200 -1.07 -25.35 -11.62
CA ALA A 200 -2.06 -25.98 -12.48
C ALA A 200 -2.04 -25.38 -13.89
N GLY A 201 -2.05 -24.05 -14.01
CA GLY A 201 -1.95 -23.34 -15.30
C GLY A 201 -0.68 -23.66 -16.07
N ALA A 202 0.47 -23.69 -15.40
CA ALA A 202 1.76 -24.05 -16.01
C ALA A 202 1.78 -25.51 -16.52
N SER A 203 1.22 -26.45 -15.76
CA SER A 203 1.13 -27.86 -16.18
C SER A 203 0.20 -28.07 -17.38
N LEU A 204 -0.93 -27.37 -17.41
CA LEU A 204 -1.88 -27.38 -18.53
C LEU A 204 -1.31 -26.69 -19.76
N GLY A 205 -0.57 -25.60 -19.58
CA GLY A 205 0.13 -24.90 -20.66
C GLY A 205 1.24 -25.73 -21.28
N ALA A 206 2.03 -26.44 -20.47
CA ALA A 206 3.06 -27.36 -20.96
C ALA A 206 2.47 -28.49 -21.80
N ALA A 207 1.35 -29.09 -21.37
CA ALA A 207 0.64 -30.10 -22.14
C ALA A 207 0.02 -29.54 -23.43
N ALA A 208 -0.37 -28.27 -23.45
CA ALA A 208 -0.92 -27.62 -24.65
C ALA A 208 0.15 -27.34 -25.73
N ASN A 209 1.43 -27.24 -25.38
CA ASN A 209 2.54 -27.04 -26.33
C ASN A 209 2.97 -28.31 -27.08
N ASP A 210 2.49 -29.49 -26.66
CA ASP A 210 2.73 -30.72 -27.42
C ASP A 210 1.78 -30.81 -28.62
N VAL A 211 2.23 -30.28 -29.76
CA VAL A 211 1.48 -30.27 -31.03
C VAL A 211 1.75 -31.49 -31.91
N SER A 212 2.57 -32.43 -31.44
CA SER A 212 3.01 -33.58 -32.24
C SER A 212 1.84 -34.50 -32.64
N ALA A 213 0.85 -34.66 -31.76
CA ALA A 213 -0.31 -35.55 -31.96
C ALA A 213 -1.46 -34.94 -32.79
N VAL A 214 -1.46 -33.62 -33.04
CA VAL A 214 -2.64 -32.89 -33.56
C VAL A 214 -2.34 -32.15 -34.87
N ARG A 215 -1.24 -32.53 -35.54
CA ARG A 215 -0.72 -31.82 -36.70
C ARG A 215 -1.63 -31.93 -37.93
N GLU A 216 -2.43 -32.97 -38.09
CA GLU A 216 -3.27 -33.16 -39.29
C GLU A 216 -4.72 -32.70 -39.12
N ASP A 217 -5.27 -32.66 -37.90
CA ASP A 217 -6.65 -32.25 -37.62
C ASP A 217 -6.74 -30.76 -37.25
N LYS A 218 -7.24 -29.94 -38.20
CA LYS A 218 -7.45 -28.49 -37.99
C LYS A 218 -8.45 -28.17 -36.88
N ALA A 219 -9.51 -28.98 -36.71
CA ALA A 219 -10.53 -28.72 -35.69
C ALA A 219 -10.02 -29.04 -34.29
N ALA A 220 -9.21 -30.09 -34.14
CA ALA A 220 -8.55 -30.41 -32.88
C ALA A 220 -7.49 -29.36 -32.51
N ARG A 221 -6.78 -28.79 -33.49
CA ARG A 221 -5.80 -27.71 -33.28
C ARG A 221 -6.45 -26.43 -32.69
N GLY A 222 -7.64 -26.06 -33.17
CA GLY A 222 -8.38 -24.91 -32.63
C GLY A 222 -8.71 -25.06 -31.13
N ARG A 223 -9.22 -26.23 -30.73
CA ARG A 223 -9.52 -26.52 -29.32
C ARG A 223 -8.27 -26.52 -28.43
N GLN A 224 -7.11 -26.90 -28.99
CA GLN A 224 -5.84 -26.88 -28.27
C GLN A 224 -5.36 -25.44 -28.00
N PHE A 225 -5.50 -24.53 -28.98
CA PHE A 225 -5.21 -23.11 -28.78
C PHE A 225 -6.14 -22.44 -27.76
N ASP A 226 -7.44 -22.75 -27.79
CA ASP A 226 -8.39 -22.24 -26.81
C ASP A 226 -8.06 -22.71 -25.39
N ARG A 227 -7.63 -23.96 -25.25
CA ARG A 227 -7.18 -24.51 -23.97
C ARG A 227 -5.87 -23.86 -23.52
N GLY A 228 -4.95 -23.59 -24.44
CA GLY A 228 -3.70 -22.86 -24.18
C GLY A 228 -3.93 -21.43 -23.70
N ARG A 229 -4.84 -20.68 -24.34
CA ARG A 229 -5.23 -19.32 -23.91
C ARG A 229 -5.79 -19.32 -22.49
N ARG A 230 -6.77 -20.18 -22.21
CA ARG A 230 -7.34 -20.31 -20.85
C ARG A 230 -6.29 -20.71 -19.81
N ALA A 231 -5.35 -21.60 -20.16
CA ALA A 231 -4.28 -21.99 -19.26
C ALA A 231 -3.31 -20.82 -18.97
N ASN A 232 -3.02 -20.00 -19.98
CA ASN A 232 -2.20 -18.80 -19.84
C ASN A 232 -2.90 -17.73 -18.99
N ASP A 233 -4.19 -17.49 -19.22
CA ASP A 233 -4.99 -16.55 -18.42
C ASP A 233 -5.02 -16.96 -16.94
N LEU A 234 -5.17 -18.26 -16.68
CA LEU A 234 -5.20 -18.81 -15.32
C LEU A 234 -3.82 -18.74 -14.64
N ALA A 235 -2.74 -18.95 -15.41
CA ALA A 235 -1.38 -18.78 -14.93
C ALA A 235 -1.05 -17.31 -14.61
N ILE A 236 -1.45 -16.36 -15.48
CA ILE A 236 -1.26 -14.92 -15.26
C ILE A 236 -2.06 -14.44 -14.05
N ALA A 237 -3.34 -14.83 -13.96
CA ALA A 237 -4.18 -14.51 -12.80
C ALA A 237 -3.57 -15.05 -11.49
N GLY A 238 -3.11 -16.30 -11.50
CA GLY A 238 -2.39 -16.90 -10.37
C GLY A 238 -1.10 -16.15 -10.03
N ALA A 239 -0.33 -15.73 -11.04
CA ALA A 239 0.94 -15.03 -10.86
C ALA A 239 0.78 -13.63 -10.28
N VAL A 240 -0.34 -12.95 -10.51
CA VAL A 240 -0.61 -11.62 -9.96
C VAL A 240 -1.27 -11.71 -8.58
N ILE A 241 -2.24 -12.61 -8.39
CA ILE A 241 -3.00 -12.73 -7.15
C ILE A 241 -2.16 -13.35 -6.03
N ALA A 242 -1.35 -14.37 -6.35
CA ALA A 242 -0.62 -15.11 -5.33
C ALA A 242 0.39 -14.25 -4.55
N PRO A 243 1.28 -13.46 -5.18
CA PRO A 243 2.26 -12.65 -4.45
C PRO A 243 1.57 -11.58 -3.60
N LEU A 244 0.53 -10.93 -4.14
CA LEU A 244 -0.21 -9.87 -3.45
C LEU A 244 -0.92 -10.39 -2.19
N ALA A 245 -1.59 -11.55 -2.30
CA ALA A 245 -2.28 -12.17 -1.19
C ALA A 245 -1.32 -12.74 -0.13
N LEU A 246 -0.18 -13.32 -0.55
CA LEU A 246 0.87 -13.78 0.36
C LEU A 246 1.52 -12.62 1.12
N ALA A 247 1.93 -11.55 0.44
CA ALA A 247 2.53 -10.39 1.08
C ALA A 247 1.57 -9.78 2.11
N THR A 248 0.29 -9.62 1.73
CA THR A 248 -0.76 -9.10 2.63
C THR A 248 -0.97 -10.03 3.84
N GLY A 249 -1.06 -11.35 3.61
CA GLY A 249 -1.26 -12.32 4.67
C GLY A 249 -0.08 -12.38 5.65
N ILE A 250 1.15 -12.35 5.16
CA ILE A 250 2.38 -12.29 5.97
C ILE A 250 2.39 -11.02 6.82
N ALA A 251 2.12 -9.85 6.23
CA ALA A 251 2.10 -8.59 6.96
C ALA A 251 1.08 -8.59 8.12
N LEU A 252 -0.13 -9.10 7.88
CA LEU A 252 -1.18 -9.20 8.91
C LEU A 252 -0.79 -10.16 10.04
N VAL A 253 -0.15 -11.29 9.72
CA VAL A 253 0.35 -12.23 10.73
C VAL A 253 1.46 -11.58 11.57
N VAL A 254 2.43 -10.90 10.95
CA VAL A 254 3.53 -10.22 11.65
C VAL A 254 3.00 -9.15 12.61
N VAL A 255 2.06 -8.31 12.14
CA VAL A 255 1.41 -7.28 12.99
C VAL A 255 0.63 -7.92 14.14
N GLY A 256 -0.12 -9.00 13.86
CA GLY A 256 -0.87 -9.74 14.88
C GLY A 256 0.03 -10.36 15.96
N VAL A 257 1.15 -10.98 15.56
CA VAL A 257 2.12 -11.60 16.48
C VAL A 257 2.83 -10.53 17.32
N ARG A 258 3.26 -9.41 16.71
CA ARG A 258 3.93 -8.31 17.42
C ARG A 258 3.01 -7.60 18.40
N GLY A 259 1.72 -7.45 18.06
CA GLY A 259 0.69 -6.93 18.97
C GLY A 259 0.46 -7.84 20.18
N ARG A 260 0.48 -9.16 19.97
CA ARG A 260 0.33 -10.16 21.05
C ARG A 260 1.55 -10.22 21.98
N ALA A 261 2.76 -10.00 21.46
CA ALA A 261 3.98 -9.95 22.28
C ALA A 261 3.98 -8.79 23.28
N ARG A 262 3.38 -7.64 22.92
CA ARG A 262 3.24 -6.47 23.81
C ARG A 262 2.13 -6.60 24.85
N THR A 263 1.20 -7.52 24.66
CA THR A 263 0.08 -7.76 25.59
C THR A 263 0.33 -8.91 26.56
N LYS A 264 1.31 -9.78 26.27
CA LYS A 264 1.75 -10.81 27.22
C LYS A 264 2.63 -10.17 28.31
N GLY A 265 2.00 -9.82 29.43
CA GLY A 265 2.69 -9.77 30.73
C GLY A 265 3.29 -8.44 31.17
N HIS A 266 2.65 -7.30 30.91
CA HIS A 266 2.92 -6.13 31.74
C HIS A 266 2.12 -6.27 33.04
N VAL A 267 2.77 -6.81 34.07
CA VAL A 267 2.35 -6.59 35.46
C VAL A 267 2.40 -5.08 35.66
N ALA A 268 1.25 -4.44 35.79
CA ALA A 268 1.17 -2.99 35.98
C ALA A 268 1.23 -2.69 37.47
N TRP A 269 2.23 -1.92 37.88
CA TRP A 269 2.40 -1.47 39.27
C TRP A 269 1.93 -0.02 39.30
N SER A 270 0.86 0.25 40.04
CA SER A 270 0.39 1.62 40.26
C SER A 270 0.57 1.97 41.73
N PRO A 271 1.50 2.87 42.09
CA PRO A 271 1.51 3.45 43.41
C PRO A 271 0.27 4.34 43.59
N TRP A 272 -0.27 4.39 44.80
CA TRP A 272 -1.28 5.37 45.19
C TRP A 272 -0.97 5.90 46.58
N ALA A 273 -1.31 7.17 46.80
CA ALA A 273 -1.21 7.83 48.08
C ALA A 273 -2.49 8.63 48.33
N SER A 274 -3.01 8.56 49.54
CA SER A 274 -4.10 9.40 50.04
C SER A 274 -3.80 9.85 51.47
N ASP A 275 -4.59 10.78 51.99
CA ASP A 275 -4.46 11.28 53.36
C ASP A 275 -4.67 10.18 54.43
N ARG A 276 -5.15 9.00 54.03
CA ARG A 276 -5.35 7.82 54.89
C ARG A 276 -4.27 6.74 54.74
N GLY A 277 -3.27 6.94 53.87
CA GLY A 277 -2.14 6.03 53.69
C GLY A 277 -1.64 5.95 52.25
N ALA A 278 -0.55 5.19 52.04
CA ALA A 278 0.04 4.94 50.73
C ALA A 278 0.29 3.45 50.50
N GLY A 279 0.26 3.01 49.24
CA GLY A 279 0.48 1.62 48.86
C GLY A 279 0.74 1.42 47.37
N VAL A 280 0.93 0.15 46.97
CA VAL A 280 1.14 -0.25 45.57
C VAL A 280 0.11 -1.31 45.21
N VAL A 281 -0.61 -1.10 44.10
CA VAL A 281 -1.50 -2.12 43.54
C VAL A 281 -0.80 -2.79 42.37
N VAL A 282 -0.75 -4.12 42.41
CA VAL A 282 -0.23 -4.96 41.33
C VAL A 282 -1.41 -5.51 40.54
N GLY A 283 -1.64 -4.98 39.34
CA GLY A 283 -2.68 -5.44 38.44
C GLY A 283 -2.11 -6.43 37.42
N ALA A 284 -2.51 -7.69 37.49
CA ALA A 284 -2.35 -8.63 36.39
C ALA A 284 -3.58 -8.48 35.47
N GLY A 285 -3.40 -7.89 34.29
CA GLY A 285 -4.43 -7.91 33.25
C GLY A 285 -4.50 -9.32 32.67
N PHE A 286 -5.53 -10.09 33.04
CA PHE A 286 -5.87 -11.39 32.44
C PHE A 286 -6.70 -11.21 31.17
#